data_AF-A0A4Q7NYF1-F1
#
_entry.id   AF-A0A4Q7NYF1-F1
#
_cell.length_a   1.000
_cell.length_b   1.000
_cell.length_c   1.000
_cell.angle_alpha   90.00
_cell.angle_beta   90.00
_cell.angle_gamma   90.00
#
_symmetry.space_group_name_H-M   'P 1'
#
loop_
_entity.id
_entity.type
_entity.pdbx_description
1 polymer ?
#
loop_
_entity_poly.entity_id
_entity_poly.type
_entity_poly.pdbx_seq_one_letter_code
_entity_poly.pdbx_strand_id
1 'polypeptide(L)'
;MLPVIVRNYTFVPMKNRKLKNSELDRKTIAEFKDAKKTPILIILDNIRSLNNIGSVFRTADAFLIEKIYLCGITATPPHKDIQKTALGATDTVSWEYQKDTASLIEQLKAEGVQVIAIEQAEDAIMLNDFRPEAKKKYAVVFGNEVKGVQQSIVTASDAVIEIPQYGSKHSLNISVSTGVVIWDLFCKLQK
;
A
#
# COMPACT_ATOMS: atom_id res chain seq x y z
N MET A 1 -50.44 40.66 -24.94
CA MET A 1 -50.26 39.22 -24.68
C MET A 1 -48.90 38.85 -25.26
N LEU A 2 -47.85 38.69 -24.44
CA LEU A 2 -46.50 38.34 -24.92
C LEU A 2 -46.36 36.82 -24.98
N PRO A 3 -45.80 36.26 -26.07
CA PRO A 3 -45.64 34.81 -26.19
C PRO A 3 -44.55 34.32 -25.22
N VAL A 4 -44.92 33.41 -24.33
CA VAL A 4 -43.99 32.69 -23.46
C VAL A 4 -43.20 31.70 -24.32
N ILE A 5 -41.92 32.01 -24.58
CA ILE A 5 -41.01 31.08 -25.26
C ILE A 5 -40.59 30.01 -24.24
N VAL A 6 -41.20 28.83 -24.33
CA VAL A 6 -40.77 27.65 -23.56
C VAL A 6 -39.51 27.09 -24.23
N ARG A 7 -38.34 27.29 -23.61
CA ARG A 7 -37.09 26.65 -24.06
C ARG A 7 -37.08 25.20 -23.58
N ASN A 8 -37.34 24.27 -24.50
CA ASN A 8 -37.11 22.84 -24.27
C ASN A 8 -35.60 22.56 -24.31
N TYR A 9 -35.00 22.38 -23.13
CA TYR A 9 -33.63 21.88 -23.02
C TYR A 9 -33.67 20.35 -23.12
N THR A 10 -33.12 19.80 -24.20
CA THR A 10 -32.84 18.36 -24.32
C THR A 10 -31.76 18.00 -23.30
N PHE A 11 -32.09 17.15 -22.33
CA PHE A 11 -31.11 16.57 -21.41
C PHE A 11 -30.18 15.66 -22.21
N VAL A 12 -28.97 16.12 -22.48
CA VAL A 12 -27.90 15.27 -23.01
C VAL A 12 -27.22 14.61 -21.82
N PRO A 13 -27.33 13.28 -21.62
CA PRO A 13 -26.66 12.62 -20.52
C PRO A 13 -25.15 12.84 -20.65
N MET A 14 -24.53 13.40 -19.61
CA MET A 14 -23.08 13.59 -19.59
C MET A 14 -22.39 12.23 -19.61
N LYS A 15 -21.64 11.96 -20.68
CA LYS A 15 -20.71 10.82 -20.74
C LYS A 15 -19.64 11.00 -19.65
N ASN A 16 -19.41 9.98 -18.83
CA ASN A 16 -18.43 9.96 -17.73
C ASN A 16 -18.66 10.97 -16.59
N ARG A 17 -19.91 11.09 -16.09
CA ARG A 17 -20.22 11.92 -14.90
C ARG A 17 -19.39 11.49 -13.67
N LYS A 18 -18.79 12.46 -12.99
CA LYS A 18 -18.15 12.27 -11.68
C LYS A 18 -19.18 11.90 -10.59
N LEU A 19 -18.91 10.82 -9.87
CA LEU A 19 -19.70 10.42 -8.70
C LEU A 19 -19.43 11.37 -7.52
N LYS A 20 -20.47 11.66 -6.74
CA LYS A 20 -20.35 12.30 -5.42
C LYS A 20 -19.80 11.31 -4.42
N ASN A 21 -19.19 11.79 -3.35
CA ASN A 21 -18.66 10.92 -2.28
C ASN A 21 -19.74 10.01 -1.66
N SER A 22 -20.99 10.48 -1.59
CA SER A 22 -22.13 9.70 -1.09
C SER A 22 -22.58 8.60 -2.05
N GLU A 23 -22.14 8.64 -3.31
CA GLU A 23 -22.42 7.64 -4.34
C GLU A 23 -21.27 6.64 -4.49
N LEU A 24 -20.17 6.85 -3.77
CA LEU A 24 -19.06 5.89 -3.72
C LEU A 24 -19.43 4.79 -2.72
N ASP A 25 -19.41 3.54 -3.17
CA ASP A 25 -19.55 2.40 -2.29
C ASP A 25 -18.34 2.34 -1.34
N ARG A 26 -18.59 2.67 -0.07
CA ARG A 26 -17.58 2.72 0.98
C ARG A 26 -17.95 1.71 2.05
N LYS A 27 -17.05 0.76 2.29
CA LYS A 27 -17.18 -0.16 3.42
C LYS A 27 -17.17 0.62 4.73
N THR A 28 -18.08 0.26 5.62
CA THR A 28 -17.97 0.59 7.04
C THR A 28 -16.76 -0.11 7.65
N ILE A 29 -16.36 0.29 8.86
CA ILE A 29 -15.23 -0.34 9.57
C ILE A 29 -15.48 -1.84 9.78
N ALA A 30 -16.72 -2.24 10.10
CA ALA A 30 -17.10 -3.63 10.28
C ALA A 30 -17.00 -4.41 8.96
N GLU A 31 -17.61 -3.90 7.88
CA GLU A 31 -17.53 -4.53 6.56
C GLU A 31 -16.11 -4.60 6.03
N PHE A 32 -15.26 -3.64 6.36
CA PHE A 32 -13.84 -3.69 6.02
C PHE A 32 -13.17 -4.85 6.74
N LYS A 33 -13.37 -4.98 8.05
CA LYS A 33 -12.75 -6.03 8.88
C LYS A 33 -13.18 -7.43 8.44
N ASP A 34 -14.44 -7.60 8.04
CA ASP A 34 -14.98 -8.88 7.58
C ASP A 34 -14.65 -9.20 6.11
N ALA A 35 -14.26 -8.20 5.31
CA ALA A 35 -13.91 -8.42 3.91
C ALA A 35 -12.67 -9.31 3.77
N LYS A 36 -12.70 -10.20 2.76
CA LYS A 36 -11.54 -11.01 2.36
C LYS A 36 -10.35 -10.11 2.06
N LYS A 37 -9.25 -10.35 2.77
CA LYS A 37 -8.02 -9.58 2.62
C LYS A 37 -7.20 -10.03 1.42
N THR A 38 -6.51 -9.08 0.81
CA THR A 38 -5.41 -9.36 -0.11
C THR A 38 -4.27 -9.96 0.72
N PRO A 39 -3.70 -11.12 0.35
CA PRO A 39 -2.73 -11.87 1.16
C PRO A 39 -1.33 -11.22 1.07
N ILE A 40 -1.27 -9.93 1.36
CA ILE A 40 -0.08 -9.11 1.42
C ILE A 40 -0.02 -8.48 2.81
N LEU A 41 1.15 -8.59 3.41
CA LEU A 41 1.58 -7.88 4.60
C LEU A 41 2.54 -6.77 4.15
N ILE A 42 2.45 -5.61 4.75
CA ILE A 42 3.38 -4.50 4.50
C ILE A 42 4.29 -4.39 5.72
N ILE A 43 5.61 -4.32 5.52
CA ILE A 43 6.58 -4.07 6.59
C ILE A 43 7.21 -2.71 6.32
N LEU A 44 7.05 -1.78 7.25
CA LEU A 44 7.68 -0.46 7.24
C LEU A 44 8.92 -0.49 8.14
N ASP A 45 10.09 -0.68 7.53
CA ASP A 45 11.37 -0.77 8.22
C ASP A 45 11.99 0.63 8.42
N ASN A 46 12.01 1.10 9.67
CA ASN A 46 12.65 2.35 10.06
C ASN A 46 12.19 3.60 9.27
N ILE A 47 10.89 3.71 8.99
CA ILE A 47 10.28 4.87 8.32
C ILE A 47 10.19 6.04 9.29
N ARG A 48 10.71 7.21 8.89
CA ARG A 48 10.75 8.40 9.77
C ARG A 48 9.56 9.32 9.56
N SER A 49 9.08 9.44 8.32
CA SER A 49 8.04 10.39 7.96
C SER A 49 6.66 9.89 8.39
N LEU A 50 6.08 10.55 9.38
CA LEU A 50 4.71 10.32 9.85
C LEU A 50 3.66 10.43 8.72
N ASN A 51 3.89 11.35 7.77
CA ASN A 51 3.01 11.52 6.61
C ASN A 51 3.09 10.34 5.63
N ASN A 52 4.29 9.76 5.46
CA ASN A 52 4.45 8.56 4.64
C ASN A 52 3.75 7.37 5.31
N ILE A 53 3.91 7.20 6.62
CA ILE A 53 3.25 6.12 7.38
C ILE A 53 1.73 6.19 7.19
N GLY A 54 1.11 7.35 7.42
CA GLY A 54 -0.34 7.49 7.23
C GLY A 54 -0.78 7.31 5.77
N SER A 55 0.02 7.75 4.80
CA SER A 55 -0.26 7.50 3.38
C SER A 55 -0.21 6.00 3.03
N VAL A 56 0.70 5.23 3.64
CA VAL A 56 0.75 3.78 3.48
C VAL A 56 -0.48 3.09 4.09
N PHE A 57 -0.93 3.52 5.28
CA PHE A 57 -2.21 3.05 5.84
C PHE A 57 -3.36 3.25 4.85
N ARG A 58 -3.42 4.40 4.19
CA ARG A 58 -4.47 4.69 3.21
C ARG A 58 -4.38 3.80 1.95
N THR A 59 -3.18 3.53 1.46
CA THR A 59 -2.96 2.54 0.39
C THR A 59 -3.40 1.14 0.82
N ALA A 60 -3.08 0.75 2.05
CA ALA A 60 -3.44 -0.55 2.60
C ALA A 60 -4.96 -0.74 2.71
N ASP A 61 -5.68 0.30 3.16
CA ASP A 61 -7.14 0.33 3.19
C ASP A 61 -7.72 0.19 1.77
N ALA A 62 -7.24 0.98 0.82
CA ALA A 62 -7.74 0.96 -0.56
C ALA A 62 -7.68 -0.42 -1.25
N PHE A 63 -6.69 -1.25 -0.88
CA PHE A 63 -6.47 -2.58 -1.49
C PHE A 63 -6.74 -3.76 -0.57
N LEU A 64 -7.48 -3.54 0.54
CA LEU A 64 -7.83 -4.58 1.52
C LEU A 64 -6.61 -5.38 2.00
N ILE A 65 -5.48 -4.69 2.21
CA ILE A 65 -4.24 -5.32 2.69
C ILE A 65 -4.48 -5.96 4.06
N GLU A 66 -3.86 -7.12 4.27
CA GLU A 66 -4.11 -7.94 5.45
C GLU A 66 -3.59 -7.28 6.72
N LYS A 67 -2.34 -6.81 6.72
CA LYS A 67 -1.72 -6.19 7.89
C LYS A 67 -0.54 -5.29 7.55
N ILE A 68 -0.27 -4.30 8.40
CA ILE A 68 0.96 -3.49 8.40
C ILE A 68 1.79 -3.78 9.66
N TYR A 69 3.07 -4.06 9.48
CA TYR A 69 4.06 -4.05 10.55
C TYR A 69 4.85 -2.75 10.53
N LEU A 70 4.93 -2.09 11.68
CA LEU A 70 5.70 -0.87 11.90
C LEU A 70 6.95 -1.25 12.67
N CYS A 71 8.12 -1.15 12.05
CA CYS A 71 9.35 -1.71 12.60
C CYS A 71 10.41 -0.67 12.99
N GLY A 72 11.18 -1.00 14.03
CA GLY A 72 12.32 -0.21 14.49
C GLY A 72 11.90 1.18 14.97
N ILE A 73 12.43 2.23 14.34
CA ILE A 73 12.12 3.63 14.69
C ILE A 73 10.77 4.13 14.15
N THR A 74 10.04 3.31 13.40
CA THR A 74 8.77 3.71 12.78
C THR A 74 7.74 4.07 13.84
N ALA A 75 7.24 5.29 13.79
CA ALA A 75 6.23 5.78 14.72
C ALA A 75 4.88 5.04 14.56
N THR A 76 4.14 4.91 15.65
CA THR A 76 2.90 4.14 15.72
C THR A 76 1.67 5.04 15.89
N PRO A 77 0.49 4.64 15.40
CA PRO A 77 -0.78 5.22 15.84
C PRO A 77 -1.03 4.98 17.34
N PRO A 78 -1.74 5.87 18.05
CA PRO A 78 -2.27 7.14 17.56
C PRO A 78 -1.19 8.24 17.52
N HIS A 79 -1.04 8.89 16.37
CA HIS A 79 -0.22 10.10 16.21
C HIS A 79 -0.92 11.06 15.25
N LYS A 80 -0.99 12.35 15.60
CA LYS A 80 -1.77 13.37 14.87
C LYS A 80 -1.42 13.42 13.38
N ASP A 81 -0.13 13.42 13.05
CA ASP A 81 0.31 13.52 11.65
C ASP A 81 0.08 12.23 10.84
N ILE A 82 0.14 11.06 11.49
CA ILE A 82 -0.25 9.79 10.86
C ILE A 82 -1.75 9.83 10.57
N GLN A 83 -2.58 10.20 11.56
CA GLN A 83 -4.03 10.27 11.40
C GLN A 83 -4.46 11.26 10.31
N LYS A 84 -3.77 12.41 10.22
CA LYS A 84 -4.05 13.44 9.20
C LYS A 84 -3.92 12.92 7.77
N THR A 85 -2.99 11.99 7.52
CA THR A 85 -2.74 11.44 6.18
C THR A 85 -3.44 10.09 5.95
N ALA A 86 -3.62 9.30 7.01
CA ALA A 86 -4.35 8.03 6.98
C ALA A 86 -5.86 8.18 6.78
N LEU A 87 -6.45 9.32 7.21
CA LEU A 87 -7.88 9.61 7.04
C LEU A 87 -8.81 8.49 7.54
N GLY A 88 -8.51 7.95 8.73
CA GLY A 88 -9.30 6.88 9.37
C GLY A 88 -8.83 5.46 9.02
N ALA A 89 -7.90 5.28 8.08
CA ALA A 89 -7.38 3.96 7.71
C ALA A 89 -6.66 3.23 8.86
N THR A 90 -6.23 3.93 9.91
CA THR A 90 -5.68 3.31 11.13
C THR A 90 -6.73 2.55 11.95
N ASP A 91 -8.02 2.82 11.72
CA ASP A 91 -9.13 2.20 12.47
C ASP A 91 -9.65 0.94 11.76
N THR A 92 -9.35 0.80 10.47
CA THR A 92 -9.78 -0.31 9.60
C THR A 92 -8.67 -1.32 9.36
N VAL A 93 -7.46 -0.87 9.03
CA VAL A 93 -6.32 -1.73 8.69
C VAL A 93 -5.68 -2.29 9.96
N SER A 94 -5.56 -3.61 10.05
CA SER A 94 -4.81 -4.26 11.12
C SER A 94 -3.34 -3.88 11.07
N TRP A 95 -2.75 -3.56 12.21
CA TRP A 95 -1.34 -3.24 12.29
C TRP A 95 -0.73 -3.68 13.61
N GLU A 96 0.59 -3.83 13.64
CA GLU A 96 1.36 -4.19 14.82
C GLU A 96 2.74 -3.53 14.81
N TYR A 97 3.26 -3.18 15.98
CA TYR A 97 4.63 -2.71 16.13
C TYR A 97 5.57 -3.87 16.42
N GLN A 98 6.74 -3.88 15.77
CA GLN A 98 7.79 -4.86 16.02
C GLN A 98 9.14 -4.15 16.17
N LYS A 99 9.87 -4.45 17.25
CA LYS A 99 11.13 -3.74 17.52
C LYS A 99 12.22 -4.05 16.49
N ASP A 100 12.30 -5.30 16.06
CA ASP A 100 13.36 -5.82 15.19
C ASP A 100 12.78 -6.46 13.92
N THR A 101 13.16 -5.92 12.77
CA THR A 101 12.66 -6.35 11.46
C THR A 101 13.19 -7.73 11.08
N ALA A 102 14.42 -8.08 11.47
CA ALA A 102 15.01 -9.36 11.13
C ALA A 102 14.30 -10.52 11.84
N SER A 103 14.05 -10.37 13.15
CA SER A 103 13.26 -11.32 13.96
C SER A 103 11.86 -11.52 13.39
N LEU A 104 11.19 -10.45 12.95
CA LEU A 104 9.88 -10.54 12.30
C LEU A 104 9.95 -11.33 10.99
N ILE A 105 10.97 -11.11 10.17
CA ILE A 105 11.15 -11.83 8.90
C ILE A 105 11.33 -13.33 9.15
N GLU A 106 12.15 -13.71 10.13
CA GLU A 106 12.33 -15.11 10.52
C GLU A 106 11.00 -15.75 10.95
N GLN A 107 10.23 -15.05 11.78
CA GLN A 107 8.91 -15.49 12.20
C GLN A 107 7.96 -15.70 11.00
N LEU A 108 7.84 -14.70 10.14
CA LEU A 108 6.92 -14.76 8.99
C LEU A 108 7.31 -15.87 8.01
N LYS A 109 8.61 -16.10 7.80
CA LYS A 109 9.10 -17.21 6.98
C LYS A 109 8.77 -18.57 7.60
N ALA A 110 8.87 -18.71 8.92
CA ALA A 110 8.44 -19.92 9.63
C ALA A 110 6.92 -20.18 9.49
N GLU A 111 6.13 -19.12 9.32
CA GLU A 111 4.69 -19.19 9.01
C GLU A 111 4.38 -19.44 7.52
N GLY A 112 5.40 -19.62 6.68
CA GLY A 112 5.25 -19.87 5.24
C GLY A 112 4.99 -18.63 4.40
N VAL A 113 5.19 -17.42 4.94
CA VAL A 113 5.07 -16.15 4.21
C VAL A 113 6.33 -15.92 3.38
N GLN A 114 6.16 -15.50 2.13
CA GLN A 114 7.28 -15.08 1.26
C GLN A 114 7.64 -13.62 1.53
N VAL A 115 8.86 -13.36 1.99
CA VAL A 115 9.35 -12.03 2.31
C VAL A 115 10.07 -11.42 1.11
N ILE A 116 9.68 -10.23 0.71
CA ILE A 116 10.23 -9.52 -0.44
C ILE A 116 10.71 -8.13 -0.02
N ALA A 117 11.98 -7.82 -0.25
CA ALA A 117 12.50 -6.46 -0.10
C ALA A 117 12.21 -5.64 -1.35
N ILE A 118 11.73 -4.41 -1.18
CA ILE A 118 11.61 -3.43 -2.28
C ILE A 118 12.85 -2.54 -2.27
N GLU A 119 13.79 -2.85 -3.13
CA GLU A 119 15.09 -2.19 -3.18
C GLU A 119 15.74 -2.34 -4.57
N GLN A 120 16.61 -1.40 -4.92
CA GLN A 120 17.56 -1.53 -6.02
C GLN A 120 18.78 -2.34 -5.54
N ALA A 121 18.91 -3.56 -6.01
CA ALA A 121 20.00 -4.46 -5.66
C ALA A 121 20.44 -5.28 -6.87
N GLU A 122 21.64 -5.84 -6.81
CA GLU A 122 22.07 -6.85 -7.78
C GLU A 122 21.07 -8.01 -7.79
N ASP A 123 20.80 -8.54 -8.99
CA ASP A 123 19.86 -9.64 -9.23
C ASP A 123 18.39 -9.38 -8.81
N ALA A 124 18.02 -8.12 -8.55
CA ALA A 124 16.64 -7.76 -8.26
C ALA A 124 15.71 -8.08 -9.45
N ILE A 125 14.52 -8.62 -9.14
CA ILE A 125 13.49 -8.89 -10.13
C ILE A 125 12.74 -7.60 -10.40
N MET A 126 12.64 -7.19 -11.66
CA MET A 126 11.86 -6.01 -12.03
C MET A 126 10.37 -6.25 -11.70
N LEU A 127 9.72 -5.25 -11.09
CA LEU A 127 8.34 -5.36 -10.60
C LEU A 127 7.38 -5.81 -11.71
N ASN A 128 7.51 -5.28 -12.92
CA ASN A 128 6.69 -5.67 -14.08
C ASN A 128 6.87 -7.14 -14.49
N ASP A 129 7.99 -7.76 -14.14
CA ASP A 129 8.32 -9.14 -14.50
C ASP A 129 8.07 -10.12 -13.36
N PHE A 130 8.01 -9.66 -12.11
CA PHE A 130 7.62 -10.48 -10.97
C PHE A 130 6.22 -11.08 -11.14
N ARG A 131 6.06 -12.36 -10.81
CA ARG A 131 4.80 -13.11 -10.90
C ARG A 131 4.50 -13.76 -9.55
N PRO A 132 3.59 -13.19 -8.73
CA PRO A 132 3.19 -13.83 -7.49
C PRO A 132 2.37 -15.09 -7.77
N GLU A 133 2.49 -16.07 -6.88
CA GLU A 133 1.71 -17.30 -6.88
C GLU A 133 0.39 -17.06 -6.12
N ALA A 134 -0.75 -17.36 -6.76
CA ALA A 134 -2.08 -16.99 -6.28
C ALA A 134 -2.45 -17.51 -4.87
N LYS A 135 -1.78 -18.57 -4.38
CA LYS A 135 -2.05 -19.19 -3.08
C LYS A 135 -1.02 -18.85 -1.99
N LYS A 136 -0.02 -18.02 -2.31
CA LYS A 136 1.01 -17.61 -1.35
C LYS A 136 0.66 -16.29 -0.69
N LYS A 137 1.10 -16.14 0.55
CA LYS A 137 1.09 -14.87 1.29
C LYS A 137 2.44 -14.20 1.14
N TYR A 138 2.43 -12.88 0.96
CA TYR A 138 3.64 -12.09 0.75
C TYR A 138 3.80 -11.04 1.84
N ALA A 139 5.01 -10.85 2.34
CA ALA A 139 5.37 -9.72 3.19
C ALA A 139 6.34 -8.81 2.43
N VAL A 140 5.91 -7.58 2.15
CA VAL A 140 6.66 -6.65 1.33
C VAL A 140 7.31 -5.59 2.21
N VAL A 141 8.64 -5.53 2.19
CA VAL A 141 9.44 -4.64 3.04
C VAL A 141 9.78 -3.36 2.29
N PHE A 142 9.45 -2.24 2.94
CA PHE A 142 9.75 -0.89 2.50
C PHE A 142 10.67 -0.22 3.52
N GLY A 143 11.76 0.36 3.04
CA GLY A 143 12.85 0.87 3.89
C GLY A 143 12.86 2.38 4.10
N ASN A 144 13.84 2.82 4.89
CA ASN A 144 14.08 4.20 5.28
C ASN A 144 14.21 5.14 4.07
N GLU A 145 13.72 6.37 4.20
CA GLU A 145 13.67 7.31 3.07
C GLU A 145 15.05 7.75 2.54
N VAL A 146 16.11 7.59 3.33
CA VAL A 146 17.48 7.94 2.94
C VAL A 146 18.33 6.71 2.67
N LYS A 147 18.17 5.66 3.49
CA LYS A 147 19.04 4.48 3.44
C LYS A 147 18.44 3.29 2.69
N GLY A 148 17.18 3.39 2.27
CA GLY A 148 16.47 2.24 1.71
C GLY A 148 16.28 1.13 2.73
N VAL A 149 16.12 -0.09 2.23
CA VAL A 149 16.06 -1.31 3.06
C VAL A 149 17.47 -1.67 3.51
N GLN A 150 17.64 -2.00 4.79
CA GLN A 150 18.97 -2.37 5.31
C GLN A 150 19.49 -3.64 4.65
N GLN A 151 20.80 -3.71 4.40
CA GLN A 151 21.43 -4.87 3.74
C GLN A 151 21.11 -6.20 4.43
N SER A 152 21.06 -6.24 5.77
CA SER A 152 20.68 -7.45 6.50
C SER A 152 19.27 -7.94 6.17
N ILE A 153 18.35 -7.00 5.91
CA ILE A 153 16.96 -7.29 5.56
C ILE A 153 16.83 -7.72 4.10
N VAL A 154 17.59 -7.08 3.20
CA VAL A 154 17.73 -7.54 1.80
C VAL A 154 18.23 -8.98 1.77
N THR A 155 19.31 -9.29 2.51
CA THR A 155 19.89 -10.64 2.59
C THR A 155 18.93 -11.67 3.22
N ALA A 156 18.09 -11.28 4.17
CA ALA A 156 17.14 -12.18 4.82
C ALA A 156 15.88 -12.46 3.99
N SER A 157 15.59 -11.61 2.99
CA SER A 157 14.41 -11.72 2.13
C SER A 157 14.51 -12.90 1.16
N ASP A 158 13.38 -13.45 0.76
CA ASP A 158 13.31 -14.54 -0.23
C ASP A 158 13.52 -14.03 -1.66
N ALA A 159 13.21 -12.76 -1.91
CA ALA A 159 13.49 -12.07 -3.16
C ALA A 159 13.67 -10.56 -2.94
N VAL A 160 14.26 -9.91 -3.94
CA VAL A 160 14.33 -8.45 -4.04
C VAL A 160 13.57 -8.03 -5.30
N ILE A 161 12.69 -7.04 -5.16
CA ILE A 161 11.96 -6.46 -6.29
C ILE A 161 12.34 -5.00 -6.46
N GLU A 162 12.64 -4.62 -7.69
CA GLU A 162 12.93 -3.25 -8.09
C GLU A 162 11.79 -2.66 -8.91
N ILE A 163 11.46 -1.39 -8.68
CA ILE A 163 10.55 -0.64 -9.55
C ILE A 163 11.38 -0.09 -10.73
N PRO A 164 11.06 -0.43 -12.00
CA PRO A 164 11.79 0.12 -13.14
C PRO A 164 11.70 1.65 -13.17
N GLN A 165 12.86 2.30 -13.24
CA GLN A 165 12.98 3.76 -13.26
C GLN A 165 13.88 4.19 -14.41
N TYR A 166 13.38 5.11 -15.25
CA TYR A 166 14.09 5.63 -16.42
C TYR A 166 14.40 7.13 -16.31
N GLY A 167 14.15 7.71 -15.13
CA GLY A 167 14.35 9.13 -14.84
C GLY A 167 15.72 9.41 -14.20
N SER A 168 15.94 10.67 -13.86
CA SER A 168 17.20 11.14 -13.23
C SER A 168 17.25 10.99 -11.71
N LYS A 169 16.18 10.53 -11.08
CA LYS A 169 16.12 10.30 -9.63
C LYS A 169 16.47 8.85 -9.33
N HIS A 170 17.21 8.66 -8.25
CA HIS A 170 17.65 7.34 -7.80
C HIS A 170 16.56 6.57 -7.07
N SER A 171 15.45 7.21 -6.67
CA SER A 171 14.37 6.53 -5.97
C SER A 171 13.06 7.31 -6.03
N LEU A 172 11.97 6.60 -5.76
CA LEU A 172 10.65 7.17 -5.52
C LEU A 172 10.44 7.44 -4.03
N ASN A 173 9.52 8.36 -3.72
CA ASN A 173 9.03 8.51 -2.35
C ASN A 173 8.40 7.18 -1.87
N ILE A 174 8.67 6.79 -0.63
CA ILE A 174 8.23 5.49 -0.09
C ILE A 174 6.72 5.25 -0.21
N SER A 175 5.88 6.27 0.03
CA SER A 175 4.42 6.12 -0.11
C SER A 175 4.00 5.90 -1.57
N VAL A 176 4.73 6.50 -2.51
CA VAL A 176 4.54 6.29 -3.95
C VAL A 176 4.99 4.88 -4.35
N SER A 177 6.18 4.45 -3.90
CA SER A 177 6.68 3.09 -4.13
C SER A 177 5.71 2.04 -3.61
N THR A 178 5.20 2.23 -2.39
CA THR A 178 4.18 1.34 -1.81
C THR A 178 2.91 1.32 -2.66
N GLY A 179 2.41 2.48 -3.11
CA GLY A 179 1.26 2.53 -4.01
C GLY A 179 1.46 1.74 -5.30
N VAL A 180 2.61 1.90 -5.95
CA VAL A 180 2.95 1.21 -7.21
C VAL A 180 3.05 -0.31 -7.01
N VAL A 181 3.83 -0.75 -6.03
CA VAL A 181 4.05 -2.18 -5.75
C VAL A 181 2.76 -2.86 -5.32
N ILE A 182 2.01 -2.26 -4.40
CA ILE A 182 0.78 -2.87 -3.88
C ILE A 182 -0.30 -2.96 -4.96
N TRP A 183 -0.46 -1.94 -5.80
CA TRP A 183 -1.41 -2.01 -6.92
C TRP A 183 -1.06 -3.11 -7.92
N ASP A 184 0.22 -3.21 -8.29
CA ASP A 184 0.69 -4.23 -9.24
C ASP A 184 0.48 -5.65 -8.69
N LEU A 185 0.91 -5.90 -7.44
CA LEU A 185 0.72 -7.19 -6.79
C LEU A 185 -0.76 -7.53 -6.61
N PHE A 186 -1.59 -6.56 -6.21
CA PHE A 186 -3.04 -6.73 -6.13
C PHE A 186 -3.61 -7.18 -7.48
N CYS A 187 -3.26 -6.49 -8.57
CA CYS A 187 -3.74 -6.85 -9.91
C CYS A 187 -3.31 -8.25 -10.35
N LYS A 188 -2.09 -8.67 -9.98
CA LYS A 188 -1.55 -9.99 -10.34
C LYS A 188 -2.14 -11.12 -9.51
N LEU A 189 -2.49 -10.87 -8.25
CA LEU A 189 -3.11 -11.85 -7.34
C LEU A 189 -4.62 -12.04 -7.56
N GLN A 190 -5.29 -11.10 -8.24
CA GLN A 190 -6.70 -11.22 -8.60
C GLN A 190 -6.95 -11.99 -9.90
N LYS A 191 -5.88 -12.37 -10.63
CA LYS A 191 -5.93 -13.21 -11.83
C LYS A 191 -5.83 -14.69 -11.47
#